data_AF-A0A0M2WTF4-F1
#
_entry.id   AF-A0A0M2WTF4-F1
#
_cell.length_a   1.000
_cell.length_b   1.000
_cell.length_c   1.000
_cell.angle_alpha   90.00
_cell.angle_beta   90.00
_cell.angle_gamma   90.00
#
_symmetry.space_group_name_H-M   'P 1'
#
loop_
_entity.id
_entity.type
_entity.pdbx_description
1 polymer ?
#
loop_
_entity_poly.entity_id
_entity_poly.type
_entity_poly.pdbx_seq_one_letter_code
_entity_poly.pdbx_strand_id
1 'polypeptide(L)'
;MSTDKVTNLTIFTTDWAKVDPRSVKAYLNGKGDGRVLWWNINRWLHQHFRPKASLEKIMFCFHSRHHTLTLLSLEYRAYVQEVAKAIQSEGVVVGIRSAISSVRSNPFV
;
A
#
# COMPACT_ATOMS: atom_id res chain seq x y z
N MET A 1 29.95 6.14 -23.53
CA MET A 1 29.37 5.20 -22.54
C MET A 1 30.34 4.03 -22.42
N SER A 2 31.05 3.90 -21.29
CA SER A 2 31.94 2.75 -21.05
C SER A 2 31.06 1.51 -20.90
N THR A 3 31.25 0.51 -21.76
CA THR A 3 30.67 -0.82 -21.60
C THR A 3 31.55 -1.60 -20.65
N ASP A 4 31.54 -1.19 -19.37
CA ASP A 4 32.10 -2.03 -18.31
C ASP A 4 31.36 -3.37 -18.37
N LYS A 5 32.13 -4.46 -18.47
CA LYS A 5 31.61 -5.82 -18.73
C LYS A 5 30.47 -6.13 -17.77
N VAL A 6 29.24 -6.14 -18.28
CA VAL A 6 28.07 -6.64 -17.55
C VAL A 6 28.28 -8.13 -17.36
N THR A 7 28.71 -8.51 -16.16
CA THR A 7 28.84 -9.92 -15.77
C THR A 7 27.52 -10.38 -15.14
N ASN A 8 27.30 -11.70 -15.07
CA ASN A 8 26.14 -12.25 -14.35
C ASN A 8 26.04 -11.71 -12.91
N LEU A 9 27.18 -11.52 -12.23
CA LEU A 9 27.20 -10.93 -10.89
C LEU A 9 26.73 -9.47 -10.89
N THR A 10 27.14 -8.68 -11.90
CA THR A 10 26.73 -7.27 -12.04
C THR A 10 25.24 -7.12 -12.34
N ILE A 11 24.63 -8.10 -13.03
CA ILE A 11 23.18 -8.14 -13.29
C ILE A 11 22.39 -8.29 -11.98
N PHE A 12 22.83 -9.17 -11.07
CA PHE A 12 22.10 -9.44 -9.82
C PHE A 12 22.36 -8.42 -8.71
N THR A 13 23.51 -7.73 -8.73
CA THR A 13 23.91 -6.79 -7.67
C THR A 13 23.50 -5.35 -7.95
N THR A 14 23.49 -4.95 -9.22
CA THR A 14 23.15 -3.58 -9.63
C THR A 14 21.65 -3.36 -9.55
N ASP A 15 21.22 -2.29 -8.87
CA ASP A 15 19.82 -1.88 -8.87
C ASP A 15 19.47 -1.16 -10.17
N TRP A 16 19.24 -1.94 -11.24
CA TRP A 16 18.88 -1.42 -12.55
C TRP A 16 17.56 -0.67 -12.55
N ALA A 17 16.66 -1.07 -11.68
CA ALA A 17 15.30 -0.55 -11.61
C ALA A 17 15.18 0.67 -10.69
N LYS A 18 16.20 0.92 -9.84
CA LYS A 18 16.36 2.08 -8.94
C LYS A 18 15.14 2.33 -8.06
N VAL A 19 14.16 3.05 -8.61
CA VAL A 19 12.95 3.52 -7.92
C VAL A 19 11.70 2.76 -8.36
N ASP A 20 11.78 1.84 -9.32
CA ASP A 20 10.63 1.05 -9.73
C ASP A 20 10.20 0.14 -8.57
N PRO A 21 9.02 0.36 -7.99
CA PRO A 21 8.51 -0.48 -6.93
C PRO A 21 8.27 -1.92 -7.42
N ARG A 22 8.13 -2.16 -8.72
CA ARG A 22 7.95 -3.51 -9.28
C ARG A 22 9.23 -4.33 -9.30
N SER A 23 10.37 -3.74 -8.95
CA SER A 23 11.65 -4.44 -8.96
C SER A 23 11.80 -5.44 -7.81
N VAL A 24 12.54 -6.53 -8.06
CA VAL A 24 12.87 -7.54 -7.05
C VAL A 24 13.59 -6.89 -5.86
N LYS A 25 14.47 -5.93 -6.11
CA LYS A 25 15.23 -5.23 -5.07
C LYS A 25 14.34 -4.31 -4.22
N ALA A 26 13.36 -3.64 -4.81
CA ALA A 26 12.35 -2.90 -4.06
C ALA A 26 11.53 -3.84 -3.15
N TYR A 27 11.10 -5.00 -3.68
CA TYR A 27 10.37 -6.01 -2.90
C TYR A 27 11.18 -6.52 -1.70
N LEU A 28 12.44 -6.90 -1.91
CA LEU A 28 13.34 -7.35 -0.83
C LEU A 28 13.61 -6.25 0.22
N ASN A 29 13.61 -4.99 -0.18
CA ASN A 29 13.78 -3.85 0.71
C ASN A 29 12.46 -3.39 1.39
N GLY A 30 11.37 -4.14 1.24
CA GLY A 30 10.06 -3.79 1.81
C GLY A 30 9.38 -2.57 1.16
N LYS A 31 9.91 -2.09 0.03
CA LYS A 31 9.40 -0.95 -0.75
C LYS A 31 8.75 -1.38 -2.07
N GLY A 32 8.60 -2.69 -2.28
CA GLY A 32 8.11 -3.25 -3.52
C GLY A 32 6.62 -3.11 -3.69
N ASP A 33 6.19 -3.23 -4.94
CA ASP A 33 4.81 -3.28 -5.36
C ASP A 33 4.16 -4.58 -4.87
N GLY A 34 3.50 -4.50 -3.71
CA GLY A 34 2.79 -5.61 -3.10
C GLY A 34 1.54 -6.07 -3.85
N ARG A 35 1.17 -5.43 -4.98
CA ARG A 35 -0.05 -5.77 -5.73
C ARG A 35 -0.07 -7.23 -6.19
N VAL A 36 1.07 -7.79 -6.60
CA VAL A 36 1.16 -9.19 -7.04
C VAL A 36 0.94 -10.14 -5.87
N LEU A 37 1.60 -9.88 -4.73
CA LEU A 37 1.41 -10.67 -3.51
C LEU A 37 -0.05 -10.59 -3.04
N TRP A 38 -0.62 -9.39 -3.01
CA TRP A 38 -2.01 -9.17 -2.64
C TRP A 38 -2.95 -9.93 -3.58
N TRP A 39 -2.76 -9.82 -4.90
CA TRP A 39 -3.54 -10.56 -5.88
C TRP A 39 -3.50 -12.07 -5.61
N ASN A 40 -2.32 -12.63 -5.35
CA ASN A 40 -2.15 -14.05 -5.07
C ASN A 40 -2.90 -14.48 -3.79
N ILE A 41 -2.76 -13.73 -2.69
CA ILE A 41 -3.47 -13.99 -1.44
C ILE A 41 -4.98 -13.90 -1.65
N ASN A 42 -5.44 -12.83 -2.30
CA ASN A 42 -6.86 -12.62 -2.56
C ASN A 42 -7.45 -13.73 -3.43
N ARG A 43 -6.75 -14.11 -4.50
CA ARG A 43 -7.17 -15.19 -5.39
C ARG A 43 -7.25 -16.50 -4.62
N TRP A 44 -6.24 -16.83 -3.83
CA TRP A 44 -6.23 -18.04 -3.01
C TRP A 44 -7.40 -18.08 -2.03
N LEU A 45 -7.61 -17.01 -1.25
CA LEU A 45 -8.75 -16.90 -0.33
C LEU A 45 -10.08 -17.04 -1.08
N HIS A 46 -10.25 -16.33 -2.20
CA HIS A 46 -11.51 -16.36 -2.94
C HIS A 46 -11.79 -17.74 -3.54
N GLN A 47 -10.78 -18.43 -4.07
CA GLN A 47 -10.91 -19.79 -4.58
C GLN A 47 -11.19 -20.79 -3.46
N HIS A 48 -10.60 -20.60 -2.27
CA HIS A 48 -10.84 -21.45 -1.11
C HIS A 48 -12.28 -21.33 -0.60
N PHE A 49 -12.78 -20.10 -0.42
CA PHE A 49 -14.13 -19.87 0.11
C PHE A 49 -15.24 -19.90 -0.94
N ARG A 50 -14.92 -19.68 -2.22
CA ARG A 50 -15.87 -19.65 -3.34
C ARG A 50 -15.30 -20.38 -4.56
N PRO A 51 -15.18 -21.72 -4.51
CA PRO A 51 -14.53 -22.51 -5.55
C PRO A 51 -15.20 -22.42 -6.93
N LYS A 52 -16.50 -22.05 -6.98
CA LYS A 52 -17.26 -21.87 -8.22
C LYS A 52 -17.14 -20.45 -8.83
N ALA A 53 -16.39 -19.54 -8.21
CA ALA A 53 -16.25 -18.18 -8.73
C ALA A 53 -15.35 -18.17 -9.98
N SER A 54 -15.82 -17.52 -11.05
CA SER A 54 -14.99 -17.28 -12.24
C SER A 54 -13.83 -16.33 -11.90
N LEU A 55 -12.76 -16.42 -12.69
CA LEU A 55 -11.60 -15.53 -12.54
C LEU A 55 -12.00 -14.05 -12.65
N GLU A 56 -12.90 -13.72 -13.58
CA GLU A 56 -13.45 -12.37 -13.77
C GLU A 56 -14.14 -11.85 -12.50
N LYS A 57 -14.94 -12.69 -11.83
CA LYS A 57 -15.60 -12.32 -10.58
C LYS A 57 -14.58 -12.08 -9.46
N ILE A 58 -13.53 -12.92 -9.40
CA ILE A 58 -12.44 -12.76 -8.43
C ILE A 58 -11.67 -11.45 -8.71
N MET A 59 -11.38 -11.15 -9.97
CA MET A 59 -10.72 -9.91 -10.40
C MET A 59 -11.56 -8.67 -10.08
N PHE A 60 -12.86 -8.69 -10.37
CA PHE A 60 -13.75 -7.59 -10.04
C PHE A 60 -13.73 -7.32 -8.53
N CYS A 61 -13.94 -8.36 -7.71
CA CYS A 61 -13.92 -8.22 -6.26
C CYS A 61 -12.53 -7.78 -5.73
N PHE A 62 -11.44 -8.22 -6.35
CA PHE A 62 -10.10 -7.76 -6.01
C PHE A 62 -9.98 -6.24 -6.23
N HIS A 63 -10.32 -5.75 -7.41
CA HIS A 63 -10.20 -4.33 -7.74
C HIS A 63 -11.10 -3.47 -6.87
N SER A 64 -12.37 -3.88 -6.64
CA SER A 64 -13.27 -3.13 -5.75
C SER A 64 -12.67 -3.00 -4.34
N ARG A 65 -12.20 -4.09 -3.74
CA ARG A 65 -11.60 -4.06 -2.39
C ARG A 65 -10.28 -3.29 -2.35
N HIS A 66 -9.43 -3.49 -3.35
CA HIS A 66 -8.16 -2.79 -3.48
C HIS A 66 -8.39 -1.27 -3.56
N HIS A 67 -9.37 -0.82 -4.36
CA HIS A 67 -9.72 0.60 -4.44
C HIS A 67 -10.26 1.12 -3.11
N THR A 68 -11.19 0.43 -2.48
CA THR A 68 -11.72 0.84 -1.16
C THR A 68 -10.62 0.95 -0.12
N LEU A 69 -9.75 -0.04 0.00
CA LEU A 69 -8.65 -0.02 0.97
C LEU A 69 -7.60 1.04 0.65
N THR A 70 -7.37 1.31 -0.64
CA THR A 70 -6.49 2.41 -1.06
C THR A 70 -7.07 3.75 -0.62
N LEU A 71 -8.36 3.99 -0.86
CA LEU A 71 -9.04 5.23 -0.46
C LEU A 71 -9.02 5.39 1.06
N LEU A 72 -9.40 4.35 1.81
CA LEU A 72 -9.35 4.35 3.28
C LEU A 72 -7.94 4.65 3.81
N SER A 73 -6.90 4.07 3.19
CA SER A 73 -5.50 4.32 3.56
C SER A 73 -5.08 5.78 3.30
N LEU A 74 -5.53 6.37 2.19
CA LEU A 74 -5.25 7.76 1.86
C LEU A 74 -5.98 8.72 2.82
N GLU A 75 -7.26 8.47 3.09
CA GLU A 75 -8.05 9.24 4.06
C GLU A 75 -7.44 9.17 5.46
N TYR A 76 -7.08 7.97 5.92
CA TYR A 76 -6.41 7.77 7.20
C TYR A 76 -5.08 8.53 7.27
N ARG A 77 -4.26 8.48 6.21
CA ARG A 77 -3.00 9.23 6.15
C ARG A 77 -3.21 10.73 6.21
N ALA A 78 -4.16 11.25 5.45
CA ALA A 78 -4.51 12.67 5.48
C ALA A 78 -4.94 13.09 6.89
N TYR A 79 -5.80 12.29 7.53
CA TYR A 79 -6.24 12.52 8.90
C TYR A 79 -5.08 12.52 9.91
N VAL A 80 -4.20 11.52 9.87
CA VAL A 80 -3.01 11.47 10.74
C VAL A 80 -2.09 12.66 10.52
N GLN A 81 -1.94 13.13 9.28
CA GLN A 81 -1.15 14.32 8.98
C GLN A 81 -1.75 15.58 9.60
N GLU A 82 -3.07 15.76 9.55
CA GLU A 82 -3.73 16.90 10.18
C GLU A 82 -3.59 16.86 11.72
N VAL A 83 -3.76 15.70 12.34
CA VAL A 83 -3.51 15.53 13.78
C VAL A 83 -2.05 15.82 14.13
N ALA A 84 -1.10 15.32 13.34
CA ALA A 84 0.32 15.56 13.55
C ALA A 84 0.69 17.04 13.43
N LYS A 85 0.10 17.77 12.46
CA LYS A 85 0.26 19.23 12.34
C LYS A 85 -0.26 19.94 13.59
N ALA A 86 -1.45 19.59 14.08
CA ALA A 86 -2.02 20.17 15.30
C ALA A 86 -1.14 19.91 16.54
N ILE A 87 -0.53 18.72 16.64
CA ILE A 87 0.44 18.43 17.71
C ILE A 87 1.68 19.32 17.58
N GLN A 88 2.20 19.49 16.38
CA GLN A 88 3.40 20.30 16.13
C GLN A 88 3.15 21.80 16.37
N SER A 89 1.97 22.32 16.02
CA SER A 89 1.65 23.75 16.15
C SER A 89 1.22 24.13 17.56
N GLU A 90 0.39 23.30 18.20
CA GLU A 90 -0.37 23.69 19.41
C GLU A 90 -0.17 22.72 20.58
N GLY A 91 0.65 21.67 20.38
CA GLY A 91 0.98 20.69 21.39
C GLY A 91 0.03 19.50 21.44
N VAL A 92 0.46 18.48 22.18
CA VAL A 92 -0.15 17.14 22.19
C VAL A 92 -1.61 17.15 22.63
N VAL A 93 -1.98 17.99 23.61
CA VAL A 93 -3.36 18.07 24.15
C VAL A 93 -4.35 18.54 23.09
N VAL A 94 -3.97 19.51 22.25
CA VAL A 94 -4.82 20.03 21.17
C VAL A 94 -4.96 19.00 20.06
N GLY A 95 -3.87 18.34 19.68
CA GLY A 95 -3.92 17.24 18.73
C GLY A 95 -4.86 16.10 19.13
N ILE A 96 -4.80 15.68 20.41
CA ILE A 96 -5.71 14.64 20.95
C ILE A 96 -7.16 15.13 20.91
N ARG A 97 -7.43 16.39 21.30
CA ARG A 97 -8.79 16.96 21.26
C ARG A 97 -9.35 17.00 19.84
N SER A 98 -8.54 17.44 18.87
CA SER A 98 -8.89 17.47 17.45
C SER A 98 -9.23 16.08 16.90
N ALA A 99 -8.46 15.07 17.30
CA ALA A 99 -8.72 13.70 16.92
C ALA A 99 -10.07 13.19 17.48
N ILE A 100 -10.35 13.45 18.76
CA ILE A 100 -11.60 13.04 19.41
C ILE A 100 -12.81 13.75 18.81
N SER A 101 -12.70 15.05 18.50
CA SER A 101 -13.81 15.80 17.87
C SER A 101 -14.11 15.29 16.46
N SER A 102 -13.08 14.96 15.69
CA SER A 102 -13.22 14.46 14.31
C SER A 102 -13.90 13.09 14.24
N VAL A 103 -13.64 12.21 15.22
CA VAL A 103 -14.32 10.90 15.34
C VAL A 103 -15.81 11.09 15.67
N ARG A 104 -16.15 12.06 16.53
CA ARG A 104 -17.56 12.35 16.88
C ARG A 104 -18.37 12.97 15.73
N SER A 105 -17.70 13.62 14.78
CA SER A 105 -18.38 14.25 13.63
C SER A 105 -18.52 13.35 12.40
N ASN A 106 -18.00 12.11 12.44
CA ASN A 106 -18.05 11.20 11.30
C ASN A 106 -19.19 10.16 11.51
N PRO A 107 -20.34 10.28 10.82
CA PRO A 107 -21.52 9.44 11.06
C PRO A 107 -21.40 7.99 10.54
N PHE A 108 -20.20 7.59 10.09
CA PHE A 108 -19.93 6.27 9.50
C PHE A 108 -18.93 5.43 10.31
N VAL A 109 -18.61 5.84 11.55
CA VAL A 109 -17.95 5.00 12.58
C VAL A 109 -18.97 4.63 13.64
#